data_AF-A0A160TBD3-F1
#
_entry.id   AF-A0A160TBD3-F1
#
_cell.length_a   1.000
_cell.length_b   1.000
_cell.length_c   1.000
_cell.angle_alpha   90.00
_cell.angle_beta   90.00
_cell.angle_gamma   90.00
#
_symmetry.space_group_name_H-M   'P 1'
#
loop_
_entity.id
_entity.type
_entity.pdbx_description
1 polymer ?
#
loop_
_entity_poly.entity_id
_entity_poly.type
_entity_poly.pdbx_seq_one_letter_code
_entity_poly.pdbx_strand_id
1 'polypeptide(L)' 'MNAAAVEQITMIVGITGLIGLMFFIIYDLGKRAKAGKFGLFILFLGLGVGVLGYVIKVVLTAVLDI' A
#
# COMPACT_ATOMS: atom_id res chain seq x y z
N MET A 1 -4.80 -4.40 29.59
CA MET A 1 -4.41 -3.87 28.26
C MET A 1 -5.69 -3.36 27.60
N ASN A 2 -5.73 -2.08 27.21
CA ASN A 2 -6.93 -1.46 26.63
C ASN A 2 -7.23 -2.09 25.25
N ALA A 3 -8.39 -2.71 25.08
CA ALA A 3 -8.78 -3.40 23.84
C ALA A 3 -8.66 -2.48 22.60
N ALA A 4 -8.93 -1.18 22.78
CA ALA A 4 -8.82 -0.16 21.72
C ALA A 4 -7.39 -0.01 21.16
N ALA A 5 -6.36 -0.15 22.00
CA ALA A 5 -4.97 -0.03 21.55
C ALA A 5 -4.56 -1.25 20.70
N VAL A 6 -5.02 -2.44 21.08
CA VAL A 6 -4.75 -3.68 20.33
C VAL A 6 -5.46 -3.62 18.96
N GLU A 7 -6.68 -3.10 18.92
CA GLU A 7 -7.47 -2.97 17.70
C GLU A 7 -6.83 -2.01 16.68
N GLN A 8 -6.39 -0.83 17.12
CA GLN A 8 -5.71 0.14 16.25
C GLN A 8 -4.39 -0.40 15.69
N ILE A 9 -3.56 -0.99 16.56
CA ILE A 9 -2.27 -1.53 16.14
C ILE A 9 -2.47 -2.68 15.16
N THR A 10 -3.42 -3.58 15.42
CA THR A 10 -3.71 -4.71 14.53
C THR A 10 -4.22 -4.25 13.16
N MET A 11 -5.08 -3.22 13.12
CA MET A 11 -5.54 -2.63 11.86
C MET A 11 -4.41 -2.00 11.05
N ILE A 12 -3.56 -1.19 11.68
CA ILE A 12 -2.43 -0.55 11.00
C ILE A 12 -1.46 -1.60 10.47
N VAL A 13 -1.07 -2.57 11.31
CA VAL A 13 -0.11 -3.63 10.96
C VAL A 13 -0.69 -4.57 9.90
N GLY A 14 -1.96 -4.95 10.02
CA GLY A 14 -2.64 -5.82 9.06
C GLY A 14 -2.72 -5.18 7.68
N ILE A 15 -3.15 -3.91 7.59
CA ILE A 15 -3.28 -3.21 6.31
C ILE A 15 -1.90 -2.92 5.71
N THR A 16 -0.92 -2.46 6.50
CA THR A 16 0.44 -2.22 5.99
C THR A 16 1.11 -3.50 5.51
N GLY A 17 0.90 -4.63 6.19
CA GLY A 17 1.36 -5.95 5.73
C GLY A 17 0.75 -6.36 4.40
N LEU A 18 -0.57 -6.19 4.22
CA LEU A 18 -1.27 -6.49 2.97
C LEU A 18 -0.79 -5.60 1.81
N ILE A 19 -0.57 -4.30 2.07
CA ILE A 19 -0.02 -3.37 1.08
C ILE A 19 1.40 -3.78 0.67
N GLY A 20 2.24 -4.20 1.62
CA GLY A 20 3.57 -4.71 1.33
C GLY A 20 3.54 -5.93 0.41
N LEU A 21 2.62 -6.87 0.65
CA LEU A 21 2.36 -8.00 -0.24
C LEU A 21 1.91 -7.55 -1.64
N MET A 22 1.09 -6.50 -1.73
CA MET A 22 0.63 -5.96 -3.01
C MET A 22 1.78 -5.41 -3.85
N PHE A 23 2.73 -4.67 -3.23
CA PHE A 23 3.93 -4.19 -3.93
C PHE A 23 4.83 -5.34 -4.40
N PHE A 24 4.97 -6.40 -3.59
CA PHE A 24 5.70 -7.60 -3.98
C PHE A 24 5.08 -8.26 -5.22
N ILE A 25 3.75 -8.40 -5.25
CA ILE A 25 3.02 -8.97 -6.39
C ILE A 25 3.17 -8.07 -7.63
N ILE A 26 3.09 -6.75 -7.51
CA ILE A 26 3.26 -5.83 -8.66
C ILE A 26 4.66 -5.96 -9.27
N TYR A 27 5.69 -6.06 -8.42
CA TYR A 27 7.06 -6.26 -8.87
C TYR A 27 7.25 -7.61 -9.58
N ASP A 28 6.71 -8.69 -9.00
CA ASP A 28 6.76 -10.03 -9.59
C ASP A 28 5.97 -10.09 -10.92
N LEU A 29 4.79 -9.47 -10.97
CA LEU A 29 3.96 -9.38 -12.16
C LEU A 29 4.67 -8.62 -13.29
N GLY A 30 5.31 -7.49 -12.98
CA GLY A 30 6.07 -6.74 -13.99
C GLY A 30 7.26 -7.53 -14.55
N LYS A 31 7.96 -8.29 -13.71
CA LYS A 31 9.01 -9.22 -14.17
C LYS A 31 8.44 -10.34 -15.04
N ARG A 32 7.35 -11.00 -14.61
CA ARG A 32 6.71 -12.09 -15.36
C ARG A 32 6.12 -11.63 -16.68
N ALA A 33 5.57 -10.42 -16.73
CA ALA A 33 5.02 -9.81 -17.93
C ALA A 33 6.10 -9.37 -18.94
N LYS A 34 7.40 -9.56 -18.64
CA LYS A 34 8.52 -8.98 -19.39
C LYS A 34 8.33 -7.48 -19.63
N ALA A 35 7.68 -6.80 -18.68
CA ALA A 35 7.52 -5.37 -18.74
C ALA A 35 8.93 -4.78 -18.62
N GLY A 36 9.44 -4.17 -19.69
CA GLY A 36 10.72 -3.47 -19.67
C GLY A 36 10.71 -2.35 -18.64
N LYS A 37 11.81 -1.60 -18.50
CA LYS A 37 11.92 -0.48 -17.53
C LYS A 37 10.74 0.50 -17.60
N PHE A 38 10.23 0.77 -18.80
CA PHE A 38 9.08 1.64 -19.03
C PHE A 38 7.74 0.98 -18.65
N GLY A 39 7.59 -0.32 -18.93
CA GLY A 39 6.39 -1.08 -18.60
C GLY A 39 6.21 -1.27 -17.09
N LEU A 40 7.30 -1.54 -16.35
CA LEU A 40 7.27 -1.61 -14.89
C LEU A 40 6.89 -0.26 -14.26
N PHE A 41 7.37 0.86 -14.84
CA PHE A 41 7.04 2.21 -14.38
C PHE A 41 5.55 2.52 -14.55
N ILE A 42 4.96 2.17 -15.70
CA ILE A 42 3.53 2.34 -15.95
C ILE A 42 2.70 1.39 -15.08
N LEU A 43 3.16 0.15 -14.86
CA LEU A 43 2.53 -0.80 -13.93
C LEU A 43 2.50 -0.25 -12.51
N PHE A 44 3.61 0.34 -12.05
CA PHE A 44 3.68 0.97 -10.74
C PHE A 44 2.80 2.22 -10.64
N LEU A 45 2.69 3.02 -11.69
CA LEU A 45 1.77 4.16 -11.69
C LEU A 45 0.30 3.71 -11.72
N GLY A 46 -0.08 2.79 -12.60
CA GLY A 46 -1.47 2.34 -12.74
C GLY A 46 -1.99 1.60 -11.51
N LEU A 47 -1.25 0.60 -11.01
CA LEU A 47 -1.65 -0.16 -9.81
C LEU A 47 -1.27 0.54 -8.50
N GLY A 48 -0.14 1.25 -8.46
CA GLY A 48 0.34 1.91 -7.25
C GLY A 48 -0.43 3.18 -6.88
N VAL A 49 -1.16 3.81 -7.81
CA VAL A 49 -2.05 4.95 -7.51
C VAL A 49 -3.09 4.60 -6.44
N GLY A 50 -3.62 3.37 -6.43
CA GLY A 50 -4.57 2.93 -5.40
C GLY A 50 -3.95 2.93 -3.99
N VAL A 51 -2.71 2.47 -3.88
CA VAL A 51 -1.96 2.46 -2.60
C VAL A 51 -1.55 3.88 -2.21
N LEU A 52 -1.10 4.69 -3.16
CA LEU A 52 -0.80 6.11 -2.94
C LEU A 52 -2.00 6.88 -2.39
N GLY A 53 -3.20 6.63 -2.92
CA GLY A 53 -4.44 7.21 -2.40
C GLY A 53 -4.72 6.83 -0.94
N TYR A 54 -4.50 5.57 -0.58
CA TYR A 54 -4.61 5.12 0.82
C TYR A 54 -3.59 5.81 1.72
N VAL A 55 -2.32 5.91 1.29
CA VAL A 55 -1.26 6.56 2.08
C VAL A 55 -1.59 8.04 2.30
N ILE A 56 -2.04 8.75 1.25
CA ILE A 56 -2.48 10.14 1.36
C ILE A 56 -3.63 10.25 2.38
N LYS A 57 -4.61 9.35 2.33
CA LYS A 57 -5.72 9.34 3.29
C LYS A 57 -5.24 9.14 4.73
N VAL A 58 -4.31 8.21 4.97
CA VAL A 58 -3.74 7.96 6.30
C VAL A 58 -2.99 9.19 6.81
N VAL A 59 -2.18 9.83 5.95
CA VAL A 59 -1.45 11.06 6.31
C VAL A 59 -2.41 12.21 6.60
N LEU A 60 -3.46 12.37 5.79
CA LEU A 60 -4.48 13.39 6.03
C LEU A 60 -5.21 13.15 7.35
N THR A 61 -5.64 11.92 7.65
CA THR A 61 -6.23 11.57 8.95
C THR A 61 -5.26 11.80 10.10
N ALA A 62 -3.96 11.51 9.94
CA ALA A 62 -2.97 11.73 11.00
C ALA A 62 -2.62 13.21 11.23
N VAL A 63 -2.73 14.07 10.21
CA VAL A 63 -2.38 15.50 10.29
C VAL A 63 -3.60 16.37 10.61
N LEU A 64 -4.77 16.03 10.09
CA LEU A 64 -6.02 16.76 10.31
C LEU A 64 -6.90 16.16 11.41
N ASP A 65 -6.56 15.01 11.98
CA ASP A 65 -7.38 14.27 12.96
C ASP A 65 -8.85 14.07 12.51
N ILE A 66 -9.06 13.92 11.19
CA ILE A 66 -10.34 13.62 10.52
C ILE A 66 -10.45 12.13 10.17
#